data_AF-A0A652K1G2-F1
#
_entry.id   AF-A0A652K1G2-F1
#
_cell.length_a   1.000
_cell.length_b   1.000
_cell.length_c   1.000
_cell.angle_alpha   90.00
_cell.angle_beta   90.00
_cell.angle_gamma   90.00
#
_symmetry.space_group_name_H-M   'P 1'
#
loop_
_entity.id
_entity.type
_entity.pdbx_description
1 polymer ?
#
loop_
_entity_poly.entity_id
_entity_poly.type
_entity_poly.pdbx_seq_one_letter_code
_entity_poly.pdbx_strand_id
1 'polypeptide(L)'
;MTTYLHDGTEFDLTGGFVDVIGVEWTWTGRYTDTGEPLLFGGGHPLPVPLPDVYHDHGPLIPLPKRPTSQLARAVMTADFTASIRDGHTESYEEYALRTAAASQ
;
A
#
# COMPACT_ATOMS: atom_id res chain seq x y z
N MET A 1 7.26 13.20 8.57
CA MET A 1 6.77 13.32 7.19
C MET A 1 7.88 13.99 6.41
N THR A 2 8.35 13.35 5.34
CA THR A 2 9.54 13.79 4.60
C THR A 2 9.10 14.03 3.18
N THR A 3 9.15 15.28 2.74
CA THR A 3 8.60 15.70 1.45
C THR A 3 9.67 16.34 0.58
N TYR A 4 9.45 16.34 -0.73
CA TYR A 4 10.32 16.96 -1.71
C TYR A 4 9.49 17.73 -2.74
N LEU A 5 9.85 18.97 -3.02
CA LEU A 5 9.18 19.81 -4.01
C LEU A 5 9.91 19.72 -5.34
N HIS A 6 9.21 19.29 -6.38
CA HIS A 6 9.71 19.25 -7.75
C HIS A 6 8.65 19.82 -8.69
N ASP A 7 9.01 20.88 -9.42
CA ASP A 7 8.15 21.57 -10.39
C ASP A 7 6.74 21.92 -9.86
N GLY A 8 6.68 22.41 -8.61
CA GLY A 8 5.43 22.79 -7.95
C GLY A 8 4.61 21.61 -7.39
N THR A 9 5.09 20.37 -7.56
CA THR A 9 4.47 19.17 -7.01
C THR A 9 5.23 18.70 -5.77
N GLU A 10 4.50 18.47 -4.68
CA GLU A 10 5.06 17.93 -3.44
C GLU A 10 4.96 16.40 -3.43
N PHE A 11 6.11 15.74 -3.27
CA PHE A 11 6.24 14.29 -3.18
C PHE A 11 6.38 13.86 -1.72
N ASP A 12 5.46 13.04 -1.20
CA ASP A 12 5.59 12.36 0.10
C ASP A 12 6.53 11.16 -0.02
N LEU A 13 7.79 11.34 0.37
CA LEU A 13 8.85 10.33 0.26
C LEU A 13 8.66 9.16 1.25
N THR A 14 7.69 9.24 2.16
CA THR A 14 7.37 8.12 3.06
C THR A 14 6.58 7.01 2.36
N GLY A 15 6.02 7.30 1.18
CA GLY A 15 5.34 6.34 0.33
C GLY A 15 6.23 5.74 -0.76
N GLY A 16 5.65 4.80 -1.51
CA GLY A 16 6.19 4.39 -2.80
C GLY A 16 5.51 5.17 -3.93
N PHE A 17 6.12 5.13 -5.10
CA PHE A 17 5.60 5.70 -6.33
C PHE A 17 5.54 4.63 -7.40
N VAL A 18 4.74 4.85 -8.44
CA VAL A 18 4.77 4.06 -9.66
C VAL A 18 4.89 5.00 -10.85
N ASP A 19 5.74 4.65 -11.82
CA ASP A 19 5.84 5.42 -13.06
C ASP A 19 4.73 5.07 -14.06
N VAL A 20 4.72 5.74 -15.20
CA VAL A 20 3.64 5.61 -16.20
C VAL A 20 3.57 4.23 -16.88
N ILE A 21 4.61 3.40 -16.73
CA ILE A 21 4.66 2.04 -17.28
C ILE A 21 4.52 0.95 -16.20
N GLY A 22 4.35 1.34 -14.93
CA GLY A 22 4.08 0.41 -13.83
C GLY A 22 5.30 0.01 -13.01
N VAL A 23 6.48 0.63 -13.18
CA VAL A 23 7.64 0.34 -12.33
C VAL A 23 7.46 1.06 -11.00
N GLU A 24 7.57 0.30 -9.91
CA GLU A 24 7.53 0.86 -8.56
C GLU A 24 8.89 1.47 -8.19
N TRP A 25 8.83 2.66 -7.61
CA TRP A 25 9.98 3.45 -7.15
C TRP A 25 9.84 3.76 -5.66
N THR A 26 10.89 3.49 -4.89
CA THR A 26 10.89 3.75 -3.44
C THR A 26 12.07 4.63 -3.06
N TRP A 27 11.82 5.63 -2.22
CA TRP A 27 12.90 6.46 -1.69
C TRP A 27 13.83 5.65 -0.79
N THR A 28 15.13 5.78 -1.04
CA THR A 28 16.17 5.00 -0.34
C THR A 28 16.52 5.53 1.06
N GLY A 29 15.91 6.65 1.47
CA GLY A 29 16.32 7.38 2.67
C GLY A 29 17.55 8.27 2.46
N ARG A 30 18.08 8.36 1.24
CA ARG A 30 19.28 9.13 0.89
C ARG A 30 18.97 10.23 -0.13
N TYR A 31 19.86 11.21 -0.17
CA TYR A 31 19.84 12.31 -1.12
C TYR A 31 21.15 12.36 -1.88
N THR A 32 21.15 12.98 -3.06
CA THR A 32 22.37 13.44 -3.74
C THR A 32 23.02 14.58 -2.96
N ASP A 33 24.25 14.96 -3.34
CA ASP A 33 24.96 16.11 -2.76
C ASP A 33 24.23 17.45 -3.00
N THR A 34 23.38 17.51 -4.03
CA THR A 34 22.52 18.66 -4.37
C THR A 34 21.17 18.63 -3.65
N GLY A 35 20.88 17.59 -2.87
CA GLY A 35 19.66 17.48 -2.07
C GLY A 35 18.49 16.80 -2.80
N GLU A 36 18.73 16.08 -3.89
CA GLU A 36 17.69 15.37 -4.63
C GLU A 36 17.47 13.96 -4.05
N PRO A 37 16.21 13.52 -3.81
CA PRO A 37 15.95 12.21 -3.26
C PRO A 37 16.40 11.10 -4.20
N LEU A 38 17.12 10.10 -3.70
CA LEU A 38 17.50 8.93 -4.48
C LEU A 38 16.42 7.85 -4.38
N LEU A 39 15.84 7.48 -5.51
CA LEU A 39 14.83 6.44 -5.65
C LEU A 39 15.46 5.15 -6.17
N PHE A 40 14.92 4.01 -5.74
CA PHE A 40 15.27 2.70 -6.28
C PHE A 40 14.04 2.10 -6.95
N GLY A 41 14.20 1.68 -8.20
CA GLY A 41 13.14 1.13 -9.03
C GLY A 41 13.45 -0.30 -9.50
N GLY A 42 12.41 -1.12 -9.62
CA GLY A 42 12.56 -2.48 -10.13
C GLY A 42 13.18 -2.49 -11.53
N GLY A 43 14.39 -3.06 -11.66
CA GLY A 43 15.11 -3.15 -12.94
C GLY A 43 16.27 -2.16 -13.10
N HIS A 44 16.43 -1.19 -12.19
CA HIS A 44 17.59 -0.29 -12.18
C HIS A 44 18.69 -0.82 -11.26
N PRO A 45 19.96 -0.86 -11.71
CA PRO A 45 21.06 -1.41 -10.92
C PRO A 45 21.50 -0.47 -9.78
N LEU A 46 21.19 0.82 -9.87
CA LEU A 46 21.61 1.86 -8.91
C LEU A 46 20.45 2.79 -8.59
N PRO A 47 20.45 3.43 -7.40
CA PRO A 47 19.51 4.49 -7.10
C PRO A 47 19.64 5.67 -8.08
N VAL A 48 18.51 6.26 -8.45
CA VAL A 48 18.40 7.35 -9.43
C VAL A 48 17.75 8.57 -8.75
N PRO A 49 18.23 9.80 -8.98
CA PRO A 49 17.59 11.01 -8.45
C PRO A 49 16.13 11.14 -8.90
N LEU A 50 15.24 11.59 -8.01
CA LEU A 50 13.82 11.75 -8.30
C LEU A 50 13.54 12.62 -9.55
N PRO A 51 14.21 13.76 -9.77
CA PRO A 51 14.03 14.54 -11.00
C PRO A 51 14.35 13.75 -12.27
N ASP A 52 15.42 12.96 -12.26
CA ASP A 52 15.82 12.12 -13.40
C ASP A 52 14.79 11.02 -13.63
N VAL A 53 14.30 10.39 -12.56
CA VAL A 53 13.19 9.42 -12.66
C VAL A 53 11.96 10.07 -13.27
N TYR A 54 11.58 11.26 -12.80
CA TYR A 54 10.42 11.98 -13.31
C TYR A 54 10.57 12.37 -14.79
N HIS A 55 11.76 12.78 -15.20
CA HIS A 55 12.08 13.14 -16.58
C HIS A 55 12.06 11.92 -17.51
N ASP A 56 12.76 10.83 -17.14
CA ASP A 56 12.98 9.68 -18.01
C ASP A 56 11.82 8.67 -18.00
N HIS A 57 11.12 8.55 -16.87
CA HIS A 57 10.03 7.60 -16.67
C HIS A 57 8.64 8.26 -16.61
N GLY A 58 8.59 9.58 -16.71
CA GLY A 58 7.37 10.37 -16.64
C GLY A 58 6.86 10.58 -15.21
N PRO A 59 5.67 11.18 -15.06
CA PRO A 59 5.13 11.54 -13.77
C PRO A 59 5.00 10.37 -12.80
N LEU A 60 5.52 10.56 -11.60
CA LEU A 60 5.44 9.58 -10.52
C LEU A 60 4.07 9.64 -9.83
N ILE A 61 3.33 8.54 -9.90
CA ILE A 61 2.02 8.37 -9.30
C ILE A 61 2.18 7.81 -7.88
N PRO A 62 1.69 8.48 -6.82
CA PRO A 62 1.80 7.98 -5.46
C PRO A 62 1.07 6.64 -5.28
N LEU A 63 1.76 5.65 -4.71
CA LEU A 63 1.14 4.39 -4.33
C LEU A 63 0.26 4.60 -3.08
N PRO A 64 -0.96 4.03 -3.06
CA PRO A 64 -1.79 4.09 -1.87
C PRO A 64 -1.08 3.41 -0.70
N LYS A 65 -1.10 4.06 0.47
CA LYS A 65 -0.54 3.49 1.69
C LYS A 65 -1.25 2.18 2.00
N ARG A 66 -0.50 1.08 2.04
CA ARG A 66 -1.08 -0.24 2.33
C ARG A 66 -1.73 -0.19 3.71
N PRO A 67 -3.01 -0.61 3.84
CA PRO A 67 -3.65 -0.70 5.14
C PRO A 67 -2.87 -1.68 6.02
N THR A 68 -2.78 -1.37 7.31
CA THR A 68 -2.16 -2.28 8.27
C THR A 68 -3.01 -3.54 8.43
N SER A 69 -2.39 -4.68 8.78
CA SER A 69 -3.12 -5.92 9.04
C SER A 69 -4.19 -5.75 10.13
N GLN A 70 -3.93 -4.86 11.11
CA GLN A 70 -4.89 -4.52 12.15
C GLN A 70 -6.13 -3.81 11.58
N LEU A 71 -5.94 -2.83 10.71
CA LEU A 71 -7.04 -2.11 10.06
C LEU A 71 -7.84 -3.06 9.16
N ALA A 72 -7.15 -3.87 8.35
CA ALA A 72 -7.79 -4.87 7.49
C ALA A 72 -8.63 -5.85 8.33
N ARG A 73 -8.08 -6.36 9.42
CA ARG A 73 -8.79 -7.25 10.34
C ARG A 73 -10.00 -6.59 10.98
N ALA A 74 -9.89 -5.33 11.41
CA ALA A 74 -11.01 -4.61 12.02
C ALA A 74 -12.20 -4.46 11.06
N VAL A 75 -11.92 -4.11 9.80
CA VAL A 75 -12.96 -3.99 8.76
C VAL A 75 -13.61 -5.34 8.47
N MET A 76 -12.80 -6.40 8.29
CA MET A 76 -13.32 -7.75 8.02
C MET A 76 -14.17 -8.29 9.19
N THR A 77 -13.75 -8.10 10.44
CA THR A 77 -14.52 -8.54 11.61
C THR A 77 -15.85 -7.78 11.74
N ALA A 78 -15.85 -6.48 11.47
CA ALA A 78 -17.07 -5.67 11.52
C ALA A 78 -18.07 -6.12 10.44
N ASP A 79 -17.59 -6.34 9.22
CA ASP A 79 -18.39 -6.82 8.11
C ASP A 79 -18.95 -8.23 8.37
N PHE A 80 -18.11 -9.14 8.87
CA PHE A 80 -18.54 -10.47 9.29
C PHE A 80 -19.64 -10.40 10.37
N THR A 81 -19.47 -9.53 11.37
CA THR A 81 -20.47 -9.35 12.45
C THR A 81 -21.80 -8.84 11.92
N ALA A 82 -21.77 -7.89 10.97
CA ALA A 82 -22.97 -7.39 10.31
C ALA A 82 -23.65 -8.50 9.50
N SER A 83 -22.87 -9.31 8.78
CA SER A 83 -23.37 -10.46 8.01
C SER A 83 -24.09 -11.50 8.89
N ILE A 84 -23.56 -11.79 10.09
CA ILE A 84 -24.24 -12.65 11.07
C ILE A 84 -25.57 -12.02 11.50
N ARG A 85 -25.54 -10.74 11.90
CA ARG A 85 -26.74 -10.04 12.40
C ARG A 85 -27.84 -9.98 11.35
N ASP A 86 -27.46 -9.76 10.09
CA ASP A 86 -28.39 -9.61 8.97
C ASP A 86 -28.81 -10.98 8.39
N GLY A 87 -28.33 -12.09 8.97
CA GLY A 87 -28.71 -13.46 8.62
C GLY A 87 -28.10 -13.98 7.32
N HIS A 88 -27.09 -13.28 6.78
CA HIS A 88 -26.38 -13.69 5.57
C HIS A 88 -25.32 -14.76 5.82
N THR A 89 -24.87 -14.91 7.07
CA THR A 89 -23.89 -15.92 7.48
C THR A 89 -24.32 -16.53 8.81
N GLU A 90 -24.14 -17.84 8.97
CA GLU A 90 -24.42 -18.53 10.24
C GLU A 90 -23.33 -18.20 11.26
N SER A 91 -23.73 -18.06 12.53
CA SER A 91 -22.80 -17.83 13.63
C SER A 91 -21.95 -19.07 13.90
N TYR A 92 -20.83 -18.89 14.60
CA TYR A 92 -19.99 -20.02 15.01
C TYR A 92 -20.73 -21.01 15.91
N GLU A 93 -21.63 -20.52 16.77
CA GLU A 93 -22.45 -21.37 17.65
C GLU A 93 -23.44 -22.23 16.84
N GLU A 94 -24.12 -21.63 15.87
CA GLU A 94 -25.02 -22.36 14.96
C GLU A 94 -24.28 -23.40 14.13
N TYR A 95 -23.11 -23.03 13.58
CA TYR A 95 -22.23 -23.96 12.89
C TYR A 95 -21.82 -25.15 13.79
N ALA A 96 -21.40 -24.86 15.03
CA ALA A 96 -20.95 -25.87 15.98
C ALA A 96 -22.09 -26.85 16.36
N LEU A 97 -23.29 -26.33 16.60
CA LEU A 97 -24.48 -27.15 16.86
C LEU A 97 -24.81 -28.06 15.66
N ARG A 98 -24.81 -27.49 14.44
CA ARG A 98 -25.11 -28.23 13.21
C ARG A 98 -24.10 -29.34 12.95
N THR A 99 -22.80 -29.08 13.16
CA THR A 99 -21.74 -30.07 12.92
C THR A 99 -21.65 -31.13 14.00
N ALA A 100 -21.93 -30.79 15.26
CA ALA A 100 -22.05 -31.77 16.34
C ALA A 100 -23.24 -32.72 16.12
N ALA A 101 -24.38 -32.21 15.64
CA ALA A 101 -25.55 -33.01 15.29
C ALA A 101 -25.31 -33.93 14.08
N ALA A 102 -24.51 -33.50 13.11
CA ALA A 102 -24.18 -34.30 11.93
C ALA A 102 -23.16 -35.43 12.19
N SER A 103 -22.54 -35.45 13.37
CA SER A 103 -21.53 -36.45 13.77
C SER A 103 -22.12 -37.61 14.61
N GLN A 104 -23.44 -37.64 14.80
CA GLN A 104 -24.21 -38.71 15.46
C GLN A 104 -24.96 -39.55 14.44
#